data_AF-A0A498NW18-F1
#
_entry.id   AF-A0A498NW18-F1
#
_cell.length_a   1.000
_cell.length_b   1.000
_cell.length_c   1.000
_cell.angle_alpha   90.00
_cell.angle_beta   90.00
_cell.angle_gamma   90.00
#
_symmetry.space_group_name_H-M   'P 1'
#
loop_
_entity.id
_entity.type
_entity.pdbx_description
1 polymer ?
#
loop_
_entity_poly.entity_id
_entity_poly.type
_entity_poly.pdbx_seq_one_letter_code
_entity_poly.pdbx_strand_id
1 'polypeptide(L)'
;MTNGYNISSSSVSTTENKTLTYHRMIEAFRFANVQKGKLGDPLYENVAGTVNNMTSDSFADIIRSMINDSFKQNNYGQEDSDGVPDDHGTSHLSVLAEDGSAVAVTSSINN
;
A
#
# COMPACT_ATOMS: atom_id res chain seq x y z
N MET A 1 6.10 4.47 -3.72
CA MET A 1 7.08 3.36 -3.60
C MET A 1 7.32 2.63 -4.93
N THR A 2 6.29 2.23 -5.67
CA THR A 2 6.41 1.45 -6.93
C THR A 2 6.78 2.28 -8.17
N ASN A 3 6.53 3.60 -8.18
CA ASN A 3 6.79 4.47 -9.33
C ASN A 3 8.23 4.39 -9.86
N GLY A 4 9.24 4.18 -9.01
CA GLY A 4 10.63 4.08 -9.45
C GLY A 4 11.02 2.77 -10.15
N TYR A 5 10.10 1.83 -10.33
CA TYR A 5 10.36 0.59 -11.09
C TYR A 5 9.92 0.66 -12.55
N ASN A 6 9.36 1.79 -13.00
CA ASN A 6 8.91 2.00 -14.39
C ASN A 6 8.06 0.82 -14.92
N ILE A 7 7.07 0.39 -14.12
CA ILE A 7 6.22 -0.76 -14.45
C ILE A 7 5.50 -0.50 -15.78
N SER A 8 5.66 -1.43 -16.71
CA SER A 8 5.04 -1.38 -18.04
C SER A 8 4.65 -2.79 -18.50
N SER A 9 4.13 -2.92 -19.73
CA SER A 9 3.75 -4.23 -20.28
C SER A 9 4.91 -5.24 -20.32
N SER A 10 6.16 -4.78 -20.47
CA SER A 10 7.34 -5.66 -20.44
C SER A 10 7.65 -6.21 -19.04
N SER A 11 7.19 -5.53 -17.99
CA SER A 11 7.35 -5.97 -16.59
C SER A 11 6.55 -7.24 -16.30
N VAL A 12 5.58 -7.61 -17.14
CA VAL A 12 4.75 -8.81 -16.96
C VAL A 12 4.74 -9.74 -18.16
N SER A 13 5.63 -9.53 -19.13
CA SER A 13 5.66 -10.26 -20.40
C SER A 13 6.25 -11.66 -20.31
N THR A 14 7.14 -11.91 -19.34
CA THR A 14 7.73 -13.23 -19.07
C THR A 14 7.44 -13.65 -17.63
N THR A 15 7.56 -14.95 -17.34
CA THR A 15 7.41 -15.47 -15.98
C THR A 15 8.40 -14.83 -15.00
N GLU A 16 9.65 -14.62 -15.44
CA GLU A 16 10.70 -14.01 -14.62
C GLU A 16 10.36 -12.54 -14.31
N ASN A 17 10.05 -11.72 -15.33
CA ASN A 17 9.70 -10.32 -15.13
C ASN A 17 8.45 -10.17 -14.25
N LYS A 18 7.45 -11.03 -14.47
CA LYS A 18 6.21 -11.04 -13.68
C LYS A 18 6.49 -11.39 -12.22
N THR A 19 7.31 -12.42 -11.97
CA THR A 19 7.72 -12.82 -10.62
C THR A 19 8.44 -11.67 -9.92
N LEU A 20 9.40 -11.02 -10.58
CA LEU A 20 10.14 -9.89 -10.02
C LEU A 20 9.23 -8.68 -9.74
N THR A 21 8.30 -8.39 -10.65
CA THR A 21 7.34 -7.28 -10.49
C THR A 21 6.44 -7.52 -9.29
N TYR A 22 5.87 -8.71 -9.15
CA TYR A 22 5.03 -9.04 -8.00
C TYR A 22 5.82 -9.10 -6.70
N HIS A 23 7.06 -9.61 -6.72
CA HIS A 23 7.95 -9.56 -5.56
C HIS A 23 8.14 -8.13 -5.05
N ARG A 24 8.54 -7.20 -5.94
CA ARG A 24 8.71 -5.78 -5.60
C ARG A 24 7.42 -5.13 -5.10
N MET A 25 6.27 -5.45 -5.70
CA MET A 25 4.96 -4.95 -5.25
C MET A 25 4.61 -5.47 -3.85
N ILE A 26 4.81 -6.76 -3.59
CA ILE A 26 4.54 -7.38 -2.29
C ILE A 26 5.43 -6.76 -1.21
N GLU A 27 6.74 -6.61 -1.46
CA GLU A 27 7.66 -5.99 -0.51
C GLU A 27 7.29 -4.52 -0.24
N ALA A 28 6.96 -3.74 -1.28
CA ALA A 28 6.50 -2.37 -1.12
C ALA A 28 5.21 -2.28 -0.29
N PHE A 29 4.26 -3.18 -0.50
CA PHE A 29 3.02 -3.23 0.29
C PHE A 29 3.25 -3.65 1.75
N ARG A 30 4.24 -4.50 2.03
CA ARG A 30 4.61 -4.83 3.41
C ARG A 30 5.15 -3.61 4.15
N PHE A 31 6.05 -2.84 3.55
CA PHE A 31 6.50 -1.56 4.12
C PHE A 31 5.36 -0.55 4.29
N ALA A 32 4.48 -0.44 3.28
CA ALA A 32 3.33 0.47 3.36
C ALA A 32 2.35 0.07 4.48
N ASN A 33 2.12 -1.23 4.70
CA ASN A 33 1.26 -1.72 5.78
C ASN A 33 1.79 -1.35 7.17
N VAL A 34 3.12 -1.34 7.38
CA VAL A 34 3.72 -0.85 8.62
C VAL A 34 3.40 0.64 8.84
N GLN A 35 3.47 1.47 7.79
CA GLN A 35 3.11 2.89 7.92
C GLN A 35 1.61 3.08 8.14
N LYS A 36 0.78 2.27 7.46
CA LYS A 36 -0.68 2.27 7.65
C LYS A 36 -1.07 2.00 9.11
N GLY A 37 -0.37 1.08 9.78
CA GLY A 37 -0.60 0.79 11.20
C GLY A 37 -0.31 1.95 12.15
N LYS A 38 0.36 3.01 11.68
CA LYS A 38 0.67 4.23 12.44
C LYS A 38 -0.34 5.36 12.19
N LEU A 39 -1.40 5.09 11.44
CA LEU A 39 -2.50 6.01 11.23
C LEU A 39 -3.58 5.75 12.29
N GLY A 40 -4.15 6.82 12.82
CA GLY A 40 -5.31 6.81 13.71
C GLY A 40 -6.22 8.00 13.40
N ASP A 41 -7.21 8.24 14.25
CA ASP A 41 -8.15 9.36 14.08
C ASP A 41 -7.42 10.70 14.34
N PRO A 42 -7.32 11.61 13.35
CA PRO A 42 -6.60 12.87 13.49
C PRO A 42 -7.21 13.82 14.54
N LEU A 43 -8.44 13.60 15.00
CA LEU A 43 -9.04 14.34 16.11
C LEU A 43 -8.45 13.94 17.47
N TYR A 44 -7.88 12.74 17.56
CA TYR A 44 -7.34 12.17 18.81
C TYR A 44 -5.84 11.87 18.74
N GLU A 45 -5.28 11.69 17.55
CA GLU A 45 -3.88 11.32 17.31
C GLU A 45 -3.20 12.27 16.32
N ASN A 46 -1.94 12.61 16.58
CA ASN A 46 -1.15 13.41 15.64
C ASN A 46 -0.53 12.54 14.55
N VAL A 47 -1.24 12.38 13.44
CA VAL A 47 -0.80 11.58 12.29
C VAL A 47 -0.06 12.38 11.21
N ALA A 48 0.14 13.70 11.39
CA ALA A 48 0.65 14.57 10.33
C ALA A 48 2.04 14.15 9.83
N GLY A 49 2.93 13.72 10.74
CA GLY A 49 4.26 13.20 10.39
C GLY A 49 4.19 11.89 9.59
N THR A 50 3.31 10.97 10.00
CA THR A 50 3.06 9.71 9.28
C THR A 50 2.54 9.97 7.87
N VAL A 51 1.54 10.85 7.74
CA VAL A 51 0.97 11.23 6.44
C VAL A 51 2.05 11.85 5.54
N ASN A 52 2.83 12.79 6.06
CA ASN A 52 3.92 13.43 5.31
C ASN A 52 4.92 12.37 4.78
N ASN A 53 5.38 11.46 5.64
CA ASN A 53 6.28 10.38 5.23
C ASN A 53 5.65 9.47 4.17
N MET A 54 4.40 9.05 4.35
CA MET A 54 3.69 8.19 3.39
C MET A 54 3.53 8.82 2.01
N THR A 55 3.47 10.16 1.94
CA THR A 55 3.35 10.93 0.69
C THR A 55 4.69 11.44 0.15
N SER A 56 5.81 11.21 0.86
CA SER A 56 7.11 11.76 0.49
C SER A 56 7.85 10.85 -0.52
N ASP A 57 8.32 11.45 -1.62
CA ASP A 57 9.14 10.75 -2.62
C ASP A 57 10.48 10.30 -2.04
N SER A 58 11.14 11.13 -1.23
CA SER A 58 12.43 10.77 -0.61
C SER A 58 12.28 9.61 0.37
N PHE A 59 11.18 9.57 1.12
CA PHE A 59 10.85 8.43 1.96
C PHE A 59 10.57 7.18 1.14
N ALA A 60 9.83 7.31 0.03
CA ALA A 60 9.56 6.21 -0.89
C ALA A 60 10.84 5.67 -1.55
N ASP A 61 11.86 6.50 -1.79
CA ASP A 61 13.16 6.10 -2.31
C ASP A 61 13.99 5.35 -1.26
N ILE A 62 13.97 5.81 -0.01
CA ILE A 62 14.59 5.09 1.13
C ILE A 62 14.02 3.67 1.22
N ILE A 63 12.69 3.54 1.23
CA ILE A 63 12.04 2.21 1.29
C ILE A 63 12.40 1.37 0.07
N ARG A 64 12.42 1.95 -1.14
CA ARG A 64 12.79 1.21 -2.36
C ARG A 64 14.22 0.67 -2.28
N SER A 65 15.14 1.42 -1.68
CA SER A 65 16.53 1.00 -1.48
C SER A 65 16.68 -0.19 -0.54
N MET A 66 15.68 -0.47 0.30
CA MET A 66 15.63 -1.61 1.21
C MET A 66 15.06 -2.87 0.56
N ILE A 67 14.40 -2.77 -0.59
CA ILE A 67 13.80 -3.92 -1.29
C ILE A 67 14.90 -4.68 -2.03
N ASN A 68 15.20 -5.90 -1.57
CA ASN A 68 16.08 -6.83 -2.27
C ASN A 68 15.30 -7.64 -3.29
N ASP A 69 15.78 -7.74 -4.54
CA ASP A 69 15.08 -8.45 -5.62
C ASP A 69 15.15 -9.98 -5.52
N SER A 70 16.08 -10.52 -4.74
CA SER A 70 16.35 -11.96 -4.65
C SER A 70 15.65 -12.65 -3.48
N PHE A 71 15.27 -11.91 -2.44
CA PHE A 71 14.64 -12.48 -1.25
C PHE A 71 13.71 -11.51 -0.52
N LYS A 72 12.76 -12.09 0.21
CA LYS A 72 11.84 -11.40 1.11
C LYS A 72 12.61 -10.78 2.30
N GLN A 73 12.30 -9.54 2.68
CA GLN A 73 12.81 -8.95 3.91
C GLN A 73 12.24 -9.62 5.17
N ASN A 74 13.06 -9.72 6.21
CA ASN A 74 12.64 -10.29 7.50
C ASN A 74 12.02 -9.26 8.44
N ASN A 75 12.28 -7.97 8.22
CA ASN A 75 11.79 -6.89 9.06
C ASN A 75 11.43 -5.68 8.19
N TYR A 76 10.27 -5.08 8.42
CA TYR A 76 9.76 -3.89 7.72
C TYR A 76 9.66 -2.67 8.65
N GLY A 77 10.19 -2.76 9.87
CA GLY A 77 10.09 -1.73 10.90
C GLY A 77 8.78 -1.75 11.67
N GLN A 78 8.10 -2.91 11.71
CA GLN A 78 6.91 -3.10 12.53
C GLN A 78 7.25 -3.18 14.03
N GLU A 79 6.42 -2.56 14.87
CA GLU A 79 6.35 -2.88 16.30
C GLU A 79 5.37 -4.03 16.50
N ASP A 80 5.39 -4.71 17.66
CA ASP A 80 4.46 -5.80 17.95
C ASP A 80 3.02 -5.30 17.69
N SER A 81 2.36 -5.93 16.74
CA SER A 81 1.03 -5.54 16.30
C SER A 81 0.03 -6.60 16.69
N ASP A 82 -1.14 -6.14 17.14
CA ASP A 82 -2.29 -7.01 17.29
C ASP A 82 -2.57 -7.69 15.94
N GLY A 83 -2.89 -8.98 15.99
CA GLY A 83 -3.07 -9.82 14.80
C GLY A 83 -4.08 -9.23 13.82
N VAL A 84 -4.08 -9.76 12.59
CA VAL A 84 -5.04 -9.34 11.56
C VAL A 84 -6.47 -9.60 12.10
N PRO A 85 -7.33 -8.57 12.22
CA PRO A 85 -8.71 -8.75 12.62
C PRO A 85 -9.44 -9.68 11.64
N ASP A 86 -10.49 -10.37 12.12
CA ASP A 86 -11.34 -11.16 11.23
C ASP A 86 -11.96 -10.28 10.13
N ASP A 87 -11.99 -10.81 8.92
CA ASP A 87 -12.55 -10.10 7.77
C ASP A 87 -14.08 -10.24 7.74
N HIS A 88 -14.76 -9.15 7.38
CA HIS A 88 -16.21 -9.07 7.29
C HIS A 88 -16.63 -8.48 5.94
N GLY A 89 -17.88 -8.76 5.54
CA GLY A 89 -18.39 -8.37 4.23
C GLY A 89 -18.22 -6.88 3.94
N THR A 90 -17.53 -6.56 2.84
CA THR A 90 -17.33 -5.21 2.32
C THR A 90 -17.84 -5.13 0.88
N SER A 91 -18.62 -4.09 0.57
CA SER A 91 -19.13 -3.81 -0.78
C SER A 91 -18.58 -2.49 -1.31
N HIS A 92 -18.35 -2.41 -2.62
CA HIS A 92 -17.89 -1.21 -3.32
C HIS A 92 -18.79 -0.88 -4.52
N LEU A 93 -19.15 0.39 -4.70
CA LEU A 93 -19.97 0.89 -5.80
C LEU A 93 -19.33 2.15 -6.39
N SER A 94 -19.26 2.23 -7.72
CA SER A 94 -18.86 3.44 -8.44
C SER A 94 -19.95 3.88 -9.40
N VAL A 95 -20.22 5.18 -9.48
CA VAL A 95 -21.26 5.80 -10.33
C VAL A 95 -20.65 6.96 -11.11
N LEU A 96 -20.96 7.05 -12.40
CA LEU A 96 -20.61 8.15 -13.30
C LEU A 96 -21.89 8.72 -13.92
N ALA A 97 -22.07 10.03 -13.85
CA ALA A 97 -23.20 10.73 -14.44
C ALA A 97 -22.84 11.37 -15.79
N GLU A 98 -23.86 11.68 -16.60
CA GLU A 98 -23.69 12.27 -17.93
C GLU A 98 -23.04 13.66 -17.92
N ASP A 99 -23.17 14.39 -16.80
CA ASP A 99 -22.54 15.69 -16.58
C ASP A 99 -21.04 15.59 -16.23
N GLY A 100 -20.50 14.36 -16.15
CA GLY A 100 -19.10 14.09 -15.80
C GLY A 100 -18.84 13.91 -14.30
N SER A 101 -19.86 13.99 -13.44
CA SER A 101 -19.72 13.75 -12.01
C SER A 101 -19.43 12.27 -11.72
N ALA A 102 -18.50 11.99 -10.80
CA ALA A 102 -18.15 10.62 -10.40
C ALA A 102 -18.18 10.44 -8.87
N VAL A 103 -18.73 9.31 -8.41
CA VAL A 103 -18.84 8.96 -6.99
C VAL A 103 -18.36 7.52 -6.78
N ALA A 104 -17.58 7.28 -5.72
CA ALA A 104 -17.21 5.94 -5.27
C ALA A 104 -17.58 5.77 -3.79
N VAL A 105 -18.25 4.67 -3.46
CA VAL A 105 -18.72 4.33 -2.11
C VAL A 105 -18.20 2.96 -1.73
N THR A 106 -17.58 2.87 -0.55
CA THR A 106 -17.24 1.60 0.10
C THR A 106 -18.06 1.49 1.38
N SER A 107 -18.77 0.39 1.56
CA SER A 107 -19.61 0.11 2.72
C SER A 107 -19.25 -1.23 3.33
N SER A 108 -19.14 -1.27 4.65
CA SER A 108 -18.76 -2.46 5.42
C SER A 108 -19.62 -2.55 6.68
N ILE A 109 -19.96 -3.76 7.08
CA ILE A 109 -20.49 -4.05 8.42
C ILE A 109 -19.35 -4.72 9.17
N ASN A 110 -18.79 -4.03 10.16
CA ASN A 110 -17.79 -4.59 11.07
C ASN A 110 -18.54 -5.15 12.29
N ASN A 111 -18.19 -6.35 12.76
CA ASN A 111 -18.74 -6.93 13.98
C ASN A 111 -17.69 -6.92 15.09
#